data_AF-A0A1Q7D0K2-F1
#
_entry.id   AF-A0A1Q7D0K2-F1
#
_cell.length_a   1.000
_cell.length_b   1.000
_cell.length_c   1.000
_cell.angle_alpha   90.00
_cell.angle_beta   90.00
_cell.angle_gamma   90.00
#
_symmetry.space_group_name_H-M   'P 1'
#
loop_
_entity.id
_entity.type
_entity.pdbx_description
1 polymer ?
#
loop_
_entity_poly.entity_id
_entity_poly.type
_entity_poly.pdbx_seq_one_letter_code
_entity_poly.pdbx_strand_id
1 'polypeptide(L)'
;MLTGVFSLIIALSPSLVVLGIALLLASFGNPIYAVANQTALMEAADPTNRGSLMATRFGLVQTASIIGTAVGGFLTQQFSPAAAYGVLGVGLVLLAMYAIAAGRSTTNPLHGAAYEEATLRQV
;
A
#
# COMPACT_ATOMS: atom_id res chain seq x y z
N MET A 1 4.51 -2.75 -2.15
CA MET A 1 5.57 -3.16 -3.12
C MET A 1 6.26 -4.42 -2.63
N LEU A 2 7.05 -4.34 -1.55
CA LEU A 2 7.84 -5.46 -1.03
C LEU A 2 6.99 -6.69 -0.63
N THR A 3 5.92 -6.47 0.12
CA THR A 3 4.98 -7.52 0.56
C THR A 3 4.34 -8.28 -0.61
N GLY A 4 4.04 -7.60 -1.73
CA GLY A 4 3.47 -8.25 -2.91
C GLY A 4 4.45 -9.16 -3.63
N VAL A 5 5.69 -8.69 -3.81
CA VAL A 5 6.78 -9.49 -4.40
C VAL A 5 7.08 -10.74 -3.56
N PHE A 6 7.19 -10.58 -2.24
CA PHE A 6 7.43 -11.73 -1.35
C PHE A 6 6.22 -12.68 -1.29
N SER A 7 4.99 -12.19 -1.46
CA SER A 7 3.80 -13.05 -1.55
C SER A 7 3.81 -13.92 -2.82
N LEU A 8 4.34 -13.42 -3.93
CA LEU A 8 4.56 -14.23 -5.14
C LEU A 8 5.64 -15.30 -4.92
N ILE A 9 6.72 -14.96 -4.21
CA ILE A 9 7.78 -15.93 -3.85
C ILE A 9 7.20 -17.05 -2.97
N ILE A 10 6.31 -16.70 -2.03
CA ILE A 10 5.59 -17.66 -1.18
C ILE A 10 4.71 -18.59 -2.01
N ALA A 11 3.98 -18.04 -3.00
CA ALA A 11 3.10 -18.84 -3.86
C ALA A 11 3.86 -19.83 -4.76
N LEU A 12 5.09 -19.48 -5.18
CA LEU A 12 5.90 -20.28 -6.09
C LEU A 12 6.85 -21.26 -5.38
N SER A 13 7.04 -21.12 -4.06
CA SER A 13 8.03 -21.89 -3.30
C SER A 13 7.40 -23.03 -2.48
N PRO A 14 7.83 -24.28 -2.67
CA PRO A 14 7.42 -25.40 -1.82
C PRO A 14 8.21 -25.48 -0.49
N SER A 15 9.24 -24.64 -0.28
CA SER A 15 10.13 -24.71 0.89
C SER A 15 9.62 -23.87 2.06
N LEU A 16 9.41 -24.51 3.21
CA LEU A 16 9.00 -23.87 4.47
C LEU A 16 10.00 -22.79 4.95
N VAL A 17 11.30 -23.00 4.73
CA VAL A 17 12.35 -22.03 5.10
C VAL A 17 12.21 -20.75 4.27
N VAL A 18 11.97 -20.89 2.98
CA VAL A 18 11.75 -19.75 2.07
C VAL A 18 10.46 -19.01 2.44
N LEU A 19 9.41 -19.75 2.83
CA LEU A 19 8.16 -19.17 3.32
C LEU A 19 8.39 -18.27 4.54
N GLY A 20 9.13 -18.77 5.54
CA GLY A 20 9.42 -18.04 6.77
C GLY A 20 10.22 -16.77 6.52
N ILE A 21 11.26 -16.84 5.69
CA ILE A 21 12.09 -15.68 5.33
C ILE A 21 11.28 -14.66 4.53
N ALA A 22 10.48 -15.11 3.56
CA ALA A 22 9.66 -14.24 2.74
C ALA A 22 8.59 -13.53 3.57
N LEU A 23 7.93 -14.23 4.51
CA LEU A 23 6.96 -13.63 5.43
C LEU A 23 7.61 -12.59 6.35
N LEU A 24 8.81 -12.89 6.87
CA LEU A 24 9.56 -11.97 7.70
C LEU A 24 9.90 -10.68 6.95
N LEU A 25 10.41 -10.81 5.71
CA LEU A 25 10.74 -9.65 4.87
C LEU A 25 9.48 -8.87 4.46
N ALA A 26 8.42 -9.58 4.07
CA ALA A 26 7.13 -8.97 3.72
C ALA A 26 6.53 -8.15 4.87
N SER A 27 6.80 -8.55 6.12
CA SER A 27 6.27 -7.91 7.33
C SER A 27 6.85 -6.52 7.58
N PHE A 28 8.05 -6.19 7.10
CA PHE A 28 8.59 -4.83 7.24
C PHE A 28 7.92 -3.82 6.30
N GLY A 29 7.51 -4.27 5.11
CA GLY A 29 6.94 -3.37 4.10
C GLY A 29 5.60 -2.76 4.53
N ASN A 30 4.77 -3.52 5.24
CA ASN A 30 3.40 -3.11 5.54
C ASN A 30 3.32 -1.98 6.60
N PRO A 31 4.02 -2.05 7.75
CA PRO A 31 4.04 -0.95 8.72
C PRO A 31 4.66 0.34 8.17
N ILE A 32 5.77 0.23 7.41
CA ILE A 32 6.43 1.39 6.79
C ILE A 32 5.46 2.11 5.85
N TYR A 33 4.76 1.36 5.00
CA TYR A 33 3.75 1.92 4.11
C TYR A 33 2.58 2.55 4.88
N ALA A 34 2.10 1.90 5.94
CA ALA A 34 0.98 2.39 6.74
C ALA A 34 1.28 3.74 7.39
N VAL A 35 2.49 3.91 7.96
CA VAL A 35 2.93 5.17 8.57
C VAL A 35 3.13 6.24 7.50
N ALA A 36 3.87 5.95 6.42
CA ALA A 36 4.12 6.91 5.36
C ALA A 36 2.83 7.46 4.73
N ASN A 37 1.85 6.58 4.46
CA ASN A 37 0.56 6.98 3.90
C ASN A 37 -0.27 7.82 4.89
N GLN A 38 -0.22 7.49 6.19
CA GLN A 38 -0.92 8.27 7.20
C GLN A 38 -0.30 9.67 7.36
N THR A 39 1.03 9.77 7.35
CA THR A 39 1.73 11.06 7.41
C THR A 39 1.40 11.93 6.20
N ALA A 40 1.54 11.40 4.98
CA ALA A 40 1.26 12.14 3.76
C ALA A 40 -0.22 12.62 3.69
N LEU A 41 -1.15 11.79 4.14
CA LEU A 41 -2.57 12.17 4.19
C LEU A 41 -2.82 13.32 5.18
N MET A 42 -2.14 13.32 6.33
CA MET A 42 -2.28 14.39 7.33
C MET A 42 -1.63 15.70 6.91
N GLU A 43 -0.52 15.62 6.18
CA GLU A 43 0.15 16.78 5.59
C GLU A 43 -0.71 17.44 4.52
N ALA A 44 -1.39 16.65 3.69
CA ALA A 44 -2.30 17.15 2.67
C ALA A 44 -3.68 17.59 3.23
N ALA A 45 -4.03 17.18 4.45
CA ALA A 45 -5.33 17.44 5.06
C ALA A 45 -5.39 18.81 5.77
N ASP A 46 -6.46 19.56 5.50
CA ASP A 46 -6.83 20.76 6.24
C ASP A 46 -6.98 20.44 7.74
N PRO A 47 -6.34 21.21 8.65
CA PRO A 47 -6.42 20.99 10.09
C PRO A 47 -7.83 20.81 10.66
N THR A 48 -8.81 21.49 10.06
CA THR A 48 -10.22 21.45 10.50
C THR A 48 -10.90 20.10 10.24
N ASN A 49 -10.45 19.33 9.26
CA ASN A 49 -11.10 18.09 8.80
C ASN A 49 -10.31 16.80 9.08
N ARG A 50 -9.13 16.90 9.70
CA ARG A 50 -8.25 15.75 9.98
C ARG A 50 -8.93 14.61 10.74
N GLY A 51 -9.76 14.95 11.73
CA GLY A 51 -10.50 13.96 12.52
C GLY A 51 -11.49 13.14 11.68
N SER A 52 -12.25 13.82 10.80
CA SER A 52 -13.19 13.17 9.90
C SER A 52 -12.47 12.31 8.86
N LEU A 53 -11.39 12.83 8.26
CA LEU A 53 -10.58 12.09 7.27
C LEU A 53 -9.98 10.80 7.87
N MET A 54 -9.49 10.85 9.10
CA MET A 54 -8.96 9.67 9.77
C MET A 54 -10.05 8.68 10.17
N ALA A 55 -11.24 9.14 10.54
CA ALA A 55 -12.38 8.26 10.80
C ALA A 55 -12.83 7.52 9.52
N THR A 56 -12.92 8.23 8.39
CA THR A 56 -13.24 7.61 7.09
C THR A 56 -12.18 6.61 6.65
N ARG A 57 -10.88 6.97 6.78
CA ARG A 57 -9.77 6.05 6.50
C ARG A 57 -9.88 4.79 7.35
N PHE A 58 -10.10 4.94 8.65
CA PHE A 58 -10.23 3.80 9.56
C PHE A 58 -11.39 2.88 9.15
N GLY A 59 -12.56 3.45 8.87
CA GLY A 59 -13.71 2.69 8.38
C GLY A 59 -13.40 1.90 7.11
N LEU A 60 -12.79 2.55 6.11
CA LEU A 60 -12.39 1.91 4.86
C LEU A 60 -11.39 0.77 5.08
N VAL A 61 -10.37 0.98 5.91
CA VAL A 61 -9.37 -0.04 6.24
C VAL A 61 -10.03 -1.23 6.95
N GLN A 62 -10.93 -0.98 7.90
CA GLN A 62 -11.61 -2.02 8.65
C GLN A 62 -12.51 -2.88 7.74
N THR A 63 -13.30 -2.24 6.87
CA THR A 63 -14.15 -2.93 5.90
C THR A 63 -13.29 -3.76 4.92
N ALA A 64 -12.22 -3.18 4.37
CA ALA A 64 -11.31 -3.89 3.48
C ALA A 64 -10.64 -5.08 4.18
N SER A 65 -10.29 -4.95 5.46
CA SER A 65 -9.69 -6.03 6.25
C SER A 65 -10.64 -7.21 6.44
N ILE A 66 -11.92 -6.92 6.70
CA ILE A 66 -12.96 -7.96 6.84
C ILE A 66 -13.13 -8.70 5.51
N ILE A 67 -13.28 -7.97 4.40
CA ILE A 67 -13.43 -8.57 3.06
C ILE A 67 -12.18 -9.37 2.69
N GLY A 68 -10.99 -8.81 2.90
CA GLY A 68 -9.72 -9.47 2.60
C GLY A 68 -9.53 -10.77 3.38
N THR A 69 -9.90 -10.77 4.67
CA THR A 69 -9.84 -11.98 5.50
C THR A 69 -10.83 -13.04 5.03
N ALA A 70 -12.07 -12.64 4.70
CA ALA A 70 -13.09 -13.55 4.19
C ALA A 70 -12.67 -14.18 2.84
N VAL A 71 -12.19 -13.36 1.90
CA VAL A 71 -11.72 -13.83 0.58
C VAL A 71 -10.47 -14.70 0.72
N GLY A 72 -9.51 -14.30 1.55
CA GLY A 72 -8.30 -15.08 1.81
C GLY A 72 -8.60 -16.44 2.45
N GLY A 73 -9.51 -16.46 3.42
CA GLY A 73 -9.99 -17.70 4.05
C GLY A 73 -10.68 -18.62 3.03
N PHE A 74 -11.59 -18.08 2.23
CA PHE A 74 -12.28 -18.82 1.18
C PHE A 74 -11.31 -19.42 0.14
N LEU A 75 -10.35 -18.62 -0.34
CA LEU A 75 -9.32 -19.09 -1.29
C LEU A 75 -8.46 -20.20 -0.71
N THR A 76 -8.10 -20.07 0.57
CA THR A 76 -7.28 -21.09 1.27
C THR A 76 -8.05 -22.39 1.45
N GLN A 77 -9.36 -22.32 1.73
CA GLN A 77 -10.21 -23.49 1.91
C GLN A 77 -10.50 -24.23 0.59
N GLN A 78 -10.76 -23.49 -0.49
CA GLN A 78 -11.19 -24.05 -1.78
C GLN A 78 -10.03 -24.54 -2.66
N PHE A 79 -8.88 -23.85 -2.62
CA PHE A 79 -7.77 -24.12 -3.53
C PHE A 79 -6.51 -24.57 -2.78
N SER A 80 -5.79 -23.62 -2.21
CA SER A 80 -4.59 -23.87 -1.41
C SER A 80 -4.10 -22.56 -0.78
N PRO A 81 -3.28 -22.63 0.28
CA PRO A 81 -2.58 -21.46 0.81
C PRO A 81 -1.74 -20.73 -0.26
N ALA A 82 -1.09 -21.48 -1.15
CA ALA A 82 -0.28 -20.90 -2.23
C ALA A 82 -1.12 -20.05 -3.19
N ALA A 83 -2.34 -20.49 -3.53
CA ALA A 83 -3.25 -19.72 -4.37
C ALA A 83 -3.68 -18.40 -3.70
N ALA A 84 -3.95 -18.42 -2.38
CA ALA A 84 -4.28 -17.21 -1.62
C ALA A 84 -3.14 -16.18 -1.65
N TYR A 85 -1.89 -16.63 -1.42
CA TYR A 85 -0.71 -15.76 -1.51
C TYR A 85 -0.42 -15.29 -2.94
N GLY A 86 -0.71 -16.12 -3.95
CA GLY A 86 -0.60 -15.74 -5.35
C GLY A 86 -1.54 -14.59 -5.71
N VAL A 87 -2.82 -14.71 -5.36
CA VAL A 87 -3.83 -13.65 -5.57
C VAL A 87 -3.45 -12.37 -4.84
N LEU A 88 -3.01 -12.49 -3.58
CA LEU A 88 -2.56 -11.34 -2.79
C LEU A 88 -1.32 -10.68 -3.40
N GLY A 89 -0.35 -11.47 -3.84
CA GLY A 89 0.88 -10.99 -4.49
C GLY A 89 0.60 -10.24 -5.79
N VAL A 90 -0.19 -10.84 -6.69
CA VAL A 90 -0.60 -10.19 -7.95
C VAL A 90 -1.37 -8.91 -7.67
N GLY A 91 -2.36 -8.94 -6.77
CA GLY A 91 -3.16 -7.78 -6.40
C GLY A 91 -2.30 -6.62 -5.88
N LEU A 92 -1.34 -6.90 -5.00
CA LEU A 92 -0.43 -5.89 -4.46
C LEU A 92 0.56 -5.36 -5.50
N VAL A 93 0.99 -6.17 -6.47
CA VAL A 93 1.85 -5.71 -7.58
C VAL A 93 1.08 -4.82 -8.56
N LEU A 94 -0.17 -5.17 -8.88
CA LEU A 94 -1.03 -4.34 -9.72
C LEU A 94 -1.37 -3.01 -9.04
N LEU A 95 -1.73 -3.05 -7.75
CA LEU A 95 -1.97 -1.85 -6.95
C LEU A 95 -0.73 -0.96 -6.92
N ALA A 96 0.43 -1.57 -6.79
CA ALA A 96 1.72 -0.90 -6.85
C ALA A 96 1.94 -0.19 -8.20
N MET A 97 1.76 -0.90 -9.30
CA MET A 97 1.87 -0.31 -10.64
C MET A 97 0.90 0.85 -10.83
N TYR A 98 -0.34 0.70 -10.36
CA TYR A 98 -1.33 1.77 -10.36
C TYR A 98 -0.89 2.96 -9.51
N ALA A 99 -0.42 2.74 -8.28
CA ALA A 99 0.03 3.83 -7.40
C ALA A 99 1.21 4.61 -7.98
N ILE A 100 2.15 3.94 -8.65
CA ILE A 100 3.25 4.60 -9.36
C ILE A 100 2.72 5.37 -10.59
N ALA A 101 1.81 4.78 -11.37
CA ALA A 101 1.21 5.46 -12.52
C ALA A 101 0.39 6.69 -12.09
N ALA A 102 -0.45 6.55 -11.07
CA ALA A 102 -1.23 7.63 -10.49
C ALA A 102 -0.34 8.69 -9.84
N GLY A 103 0.71 8.30 -9.11
CA GLY A 103 1.68 9.23 -8.53
C GLY A 103 2.41 10.07 -9.59
N ARG A 104 2.72 9.49 -10.75
CA ARG A 104 3.25 10.22 -11.93
C ARG A 104 2.21 11.13 -12.60
N SER A 105 0.92 10.86 -12.39
CA SER A 105 -0.19 11.66 -12.94
C SER A 105 -0.67 12.74 -11.94
N THR A 106 -0.46 12.56 -10.65
CA THR A 106 -0.82 13.49 -9.57
C THR A 106 0.39 14.25 -9.02
N THR A 107 1.58 14.10 -9.61
CA THR A 107 2.57 15.20 -9.66
C THR A 107 1.94 16.34 -10.45
N ASN A 108 1.04 17.02 -9.77
CA ASN A 108 0.33 18.21 -10.19
C ASN A 108 1.38 19.32 -10.42
N PRO A 109 1.27 20.09 -11.51
CA PRO A 109 2.13 21.24 -11.87
C PRO A 109 2.29 22.35 -10.81
N LEU A 110 1.70 22.21 -9.62
CA LEU A 110 1.81 23.17 -8.51
C LEU A 110 3.15 23.14 -7.77
N HIS A 111 4.00 22.13 -7.97
CA HIS A 111 5.37 22.12 -7.40
C HIS A 111 6.44 22.76 -8.31
N GLY A 112 6.05 23.37 -9.44
CA GLY A 112 6.98 24.00 -10.38
C GLY A 112 6.84 25.52 -10.59
N ALA A 113 5.84 26.18 -10.00
CA ALA A 113 5.59 27.60 -10.29
C ALA A 113 5.69 28.55 -9.08
N ALA A 114 5.43 28.10 -7.85
CA ALA A 114 5.35 29.04 -6.72
C ALA A 114 6.66 29.20 -5.91
N TYR A 115 7.53 28.18 -5.87
CA TYR A 115 8.78 28.26 -5.10
C TYR A 115 9.95 28.82 -5.89
N GLU A 116 10.04 28.57 -7.20
CA GLU A 116 11.12 29.13 -8.04
C GLU A 116 10.92 30.64 -8.32
N GLU A 117 9.68 31.12 -8.46
CA GLU A 117 9.40 32.54 -8.71
C GLU A 117 9.57 33.44 -7.47
N ALA A 118 9.42 32.88 -6.26
CA ALA A 118 9.60 33.63 -5.01
C ALA A 118 11.08 33.89 -4.69
N THR A 119 11.97 32.97 -5.07
CA THR A 119 13.42 33.12 -4.85
C THR A 119 14.07 34.04 -5.89
N LEU A 120 13.57 34.05 -7.14
CA LEU A 120 14.08 34.92 -8.21
C LEU A 120 13.70 36.40 -8.06
N ARG A 121 12.68 36.74 -7.26
CA ARG A 121 12.32 38.14 -6.96
C ARG A 121 13.10 38.75 -5.78
N GLN A 122 13.99 38.00 -5.14
CA GLN A 122 14.79 38.46 -4.00
C GLN A 122 16.27 38.72 -4.33
N VAL A 123 16.67 38.68 -5.61
CA VAL A 123 18.02 39.02 -6.06
C VAL A 123 17.97 40.27 -6.95
#